data_AF-A0A2A7UIQ7-F1
#
_entry.id   AF-A0A2A7UIQ7-F1
#
_cell.length_a   1.000
_cell.length_b   1.000
_cell.length_c   1.000
_cell.angle_alpha   90.00
_cell.angle_beta   90.00
_cell.angle_gamma   90.00
#
_symmetry.space_group_name_H-M   'P 1'
#
loop_
_entity.id
_entity.type
_entity.pdbx_description
1 polymer ?
#
loop_
_entity_poly.entity_id
_entity_poly.type
_entity_poly.pdbx_seq_one_letter_code
_entity_poly.pdbx_strand_id
1 'polypeptide(L)'
;MSDTEPVGLDLLHAGAAAYQRGDAAEALRIFEEAVRVGADGVRVSALINAAAMSDELGDHRGSADRYRAALAEIPADATEKRASALVNYSQALQHLGALDEAESALTQARALVAGDDSLGTLRVACLLSLTAVAFHRSQWSRVIELATESLDVAVRFAPALSGHPLMNLAGAYFETGRRDLGVDFAQQALAAFEAAGDANAVAETQQNLAVLLLRMDRLDEAEGPLSAAQAYFERGGLAYRAGVGLKTSGFLAERRGESAEAEHRYRRALDYFASSGAVLDLAAVRTRLATLAYARADLAEGRDLLDAAYRTYAEHGLGLHCAQLDYWHAALLESVVDSMAEPPPELLAEGRALAVPAAIAIDAVRYTFANGSHREQWNREIADPAMRLAFRFAHLCGDGELVTDLIETRCAGTTLDLSRTEQADRPDLPLTPLEPPAEPTDSAGPAFALGAALAHVAAAAGLPVGPPPRVVLPDGHIALADYIAVAEQKYGRSVRAGQVVRA
;
A
#
# COMPACT_ATOMS: atom_id res chain seq x y z
N MET A 1 -55.79 8.36 -15.47
CA MET A 1 -54.67 9.17 -14.95
C MET A 1 -53.66 9.29 -16.07
N SER A 2 -52.92 10.40 -16.16
CA SER A 2 -51.88 10.57 -17.17
C SER A 2 -50.54 10.10 -16.63
N ASP A 3 -49.91 9.15 -17.31
CA ASP A 3 -48.51 8.77 -17.06
C ASP A 3 -47.59 9.86 -17.64
N THR A 4 -47.55 11.01 -16.97
CA THR A 4 -46.53 12.04 -17.20
C THR A 4 -45.27 11.61 -16.44
N GLU A 5 -44.20 11.31 -17.19
CA GLU A 5 -42.92 10.91 -16.61
C GLU A 5 -42.38 11.97 -15.62
N PRO A 6 -41.69 11.55 -14.54
CA PRO A 6 -41.03 12.47 -13.63
C PRO A 6 -40.06 13.40 -14.35
N VAL A 7 -40.13 14.70 -14.06
CA VAL A 7 -39.23 15.71 -14.64
C VAL A 7 -37.77 15.30 -14.40
N GLY A 8 -36.96 15.27 -15.46
CA GLY A 8 -35.54 14.89 -15.44
C GLY A 8 -35.25 13.39 -15.56
N LEU A 9 -36.25 12.51 -15.67
CA LEU A 9 -36.02 11.08 -15.92
C LEU A 9 -35.36 10.83 -17.28
N ASP A 10 -35.71 11.64 -18.28
CA ASP A 10 -35.06 11.71 -19.59
C ASP A 10 -33.55 12.01 -19.48
N LEU A 11 -33.18 12.95 -18.59
CA LEU A 11 -31.77 13.28 -18.32
C LEU A 11 -31.04 12.13 -17.62
N LEU A 12 -31.68 11.39 -16.71
CA LEU A 12 -31.06 10.18 -16.13
C LEU A 12 -30.73 9.14 -17.20
N HIS A 13 -31.65 8.89 -18.14
CA HIS A 13 -31.41 7.99 -19.25
C HIS A 13 -30.33 8.52 -20.21
N ALA A 14 -30.32 9.82 -20.50
CA ALA A 14 -29.31 10.44 -21.36
C ALA A 14 -27.90 10.40 -20.76
N GLY A 15 -27.76 10.64 -19.45
CA GLY A 15 -26.48 10.56 -18.72
C GLY A 15 -25.97 9.12 -18.64
N ALA A 16 -26.85 8.15 -18.35
CA ALA A 16 -26.50 6.73 -18.38
C ALA A 16 -26.07 6.28 -19.79
N ALA A 17 -26.75 6.76 -20.83
CA ALA A 17 -26.36 6.49 -22.22
C ALA A 17 -25.06 7.20 -22.64
N ALA A 18 -24.67 8.32 -22.01
CA ALA A 18 -23.36 8.96 -22.21
C ALA A 18 -22.24 8.13 -21.56
N TYR A 19 -22.44 7.69 -20.32
CA TYR A 19 -21.50 6.80 -19.63
C TYR A 19 -21.30 5.47 -20.38
N GLN A 20 -22.38 4.87 -20.91
CA GLN A 20 -22.30 3.68 -21.78
C GLN A 20 -21.52 3.87 -23.09
N ARG A 21 -21.19 5.11 -23.49
CA ARG A 21 -20.28 5.42 -24.62
C ARG A 21 -18.84 5.70 -24.18
N GLY A 22 -18.53 5.59 -22.89
CA GLY A 22 -17.24 5.95 -22.31
C GLY A 22 -17.05 7.45 -22.04
N ASP A 23 -18.13 8.24 -22.03
CA ASP A 23 -18.07 9.68 -21.81
C ASP A 23 -18.60 10.05 -20.41
N ALA A 24 -17.77 9.78 -19.39
CA ALA A 24 -18.07 10.10 -18.00
C ALA A 24 -18.19 11.62 -17.74
N ALA A 25 -17.53 12.45 -18.55
CA ALA A 25 -17.57 13.92 -18.43
C ALA A 25 -18.92 14.49 -18.90
N GLU A 26 -19.41 14.07 -20.07
CA GLU A 26 -20.78 14.44 -20.52
C GLU A 26 -21.84 13.77 -19.64
N ALA A 27 -21.62 12.55 -19.16
CA ALA A 27 -22.52 11.90 -18.20
C ALA A 27 -22.64 12.73 -16.90
N LEU A 28 -21.52 13.15 -16.31
CA LEU A 28 -21.51 14.06 -15.14
C LEU A 28 -22.29 15.34 -15.44
N ARG A 29 -22.01 16.01 -16.56
CA ARG A 29 -22.68 17.25 -16.96
C ARG A 29 -24.21 17.09 -17.07
N ILE A 30 -24.67 15.96 -17.63
CA ILE A 30 -26.11 15.64 -17.75
C ILE A 30 -26.71 15.32 -16.38
N PHE A 31 -26.02 14.56 -15.51
CA PHE A 31 -26.51 14.29 -14.17
C PHE A 31 -26.58 15.58 -13.31
N GLU A 32 -25.61 16.49 -13.43
CA GLU A 32 -25.68 17.83 -12.79
C GLU A 32 -26.79 18.73 -13.35
N GLU A 33 -27.29 18.45 -14.56
CA GLU A 33 -28.51 19.06 -15.09
C GLU A 33 -29.76 18.43 -14.46
N ALA A 34 -29.82 17.09 -14.36
CA ALA A 34 -30.89 16.37 -13.66
C ALA A 34 -30.99 16.73 -12.16
N VAL A 35 -29.88 16.98 -11.46
CA VAL A 35 -29.85 17.46 -10.07
C VAL A 35 -30.49 18.85 -9.91
N ARG A 36 -30.43 19.71 -10.95
CA ARG A 36 -30.94 21.09 -10.95
C ARG A 36 -32.42 21.19 -11.33
N VAL A 37 -32.91 20.33 -12.23
CA VAL A 37 -34.28 20.42 -12.77
C VAL A 37 -35.20 19.26 -12.38
N GLY A 38 -34.64 18.15 -11.89
CA GLY A 38 -35.39 16.93 -11.61
C GLY A 38 -36.23 17.00 -10.33
N ALA A 39 -37.35 16.28 -10.31
CA ALA A 39 -38.14 16.07 -9.11
C ALA A 39 -37.39 15.19 -8.08
N ASP A 40 -37.72 15.29 -6.79
CA ASP A 40 -36.94 14.74 -5.66
C ASP A 40 -36.36 13.32 -5.89
N GLY A 41 -37.17 12.35 -6.30
CA GLY A 41 -36.69 10.97 -6.54
C GLY A 41 -35.75 10.81 -7.75
N VAL A 42 -35.90 11.66 -8.77
CA VAL A 42 -34.98 11.78 -9.91
C VAL A 42 -33.70 12.47 -9.44
N ARG A 43 -33.82 13.60 -8.75
CA ARG A 43 -32.71 14.40 -8.20
C ARG A 43 -31.78 13.57 -7.31
N VAL A 44 -32.32 12.78 -6.39
CA VAL A 44 -31.51 11.89 -5.53
C VAL A 44 -30.72 10.87 -6.35
N SER A 45 -31.34 10.30 -7.37
CA SER A 45 -30.69 9.31 -8.25
C SER A 45 -29.63 9.99 -9.15
N ALA A 46 -29.86 11.25 -9.55
CA ALA A 46 -28.90 12.07 -10.25
C ALA A 46 -27.70 12.49 -9.38
N LEU A 47 -27.91 12.78 -8.08
CA LEU A 47 -26.82 13.06 -7.13
C LEU A 47 -25.89 11.85 -6.97
N ILE A 48 -26.45 10.64 -6.82
CA ILE A 48 -25.68 9.38 -6.75
C ILE A 48 -24.85 9.18 -8.02
N ASN A 49 -25.47 9.32 -9.19
CA ASN A 49 -24.77 9.13 -10.47
C ASN A 49 -23.71 10.21 -10.72
N ALA A 50 -24.00 11.48 -10.41
CA ALA A 50 -23.03 12.56 -10.50
C ALA A 50 -21.84 12.34 -9.54
N ALA A 51 -22.09 11.81 -8.34
CA ALA A 51 -21.01 11.46 -7.41
C ALA A 51 -20.11 10.34 -7.97
N ALA A 52 -20.69 9.28 -8.54
CA ALA A 52 -19.94 8.21 -9.20
C ALA A 52 -19.05 8.72 -10.35
N MET A 53 -19.60 9.53 -11.27
CA MET A 53 -18.82 10.12 -12.37
C MET A 53 -17.76 11.11 -11.87
N SER A 54 -18.00 11.79 -10.73
CA SER A 54 -16.99 12.66 -10.11
C SER A 54 -15.81 11.85 -9.58
N ASP A 55 -16.06 10.69 -8.95
CA ASP A 55 -15.00 9.81 -8.42
C ASP A 55 -14.14 9.22 -9.55
N GLU A 56 -14.78 8.76 -10.63
CA GLU A 56 -14.12 8.23 -11.83
C GLU A 56 -13.24 9.27 -12.55
N LEU A 57 -13.65 10.55 -12.50
CA LEU A 57 -12.87 11.68 -13.03
C LEU A 57 -11.84 12.25 -12.03
N GLY A 58 -11.67 11.63 -10.86
CA GLY A 58 -10.69 12.04 -9.84
C GLY A 58 -11.13 13.16 -8.90
N ASP A 59 -12.36 13.68 -9.03
CA ASP A 59 -12.99 14.58 -8.05
C ASP A 59 -13.54 13.77 -6.86
N HIS A 60 -12.66 13.05 -6.16
CA HIS A 60 -13.00 12.26 -4.97
C HIS A 60 -13.65 13.10 -3.87
N ARG A 61 -13.27 14.39 -3.78
CA ARG A 61 -13.83 15.33 -2.79
C ARG A 61 -15.26 15.73 -3.13
N GLY A 62 -15.50 16.20 -4.35
CA GLY A 62 -16.85 16.53 -4.80
C GLY A 62 -17.72 15.29 -4.96
N SER A 63 -17.15 14.11 -5.22
CA SER A 63 -17.83 12.82 -5.10
C SER A 63 -18.34 12.61 -3.68
N ALA A 64 -17.45 12.68 -2.68
CA ALA A 64 -17.82 12.56 -1.27
C ALA A 64 -18.88 13.58 -0.83
N ASP A 65 -18.75 14.85 -1.25
CA ASP A 65 -19.73 15.89 -0.94
C ASP A 65 -21.09 15.66 -1.63
N ARG A 66 -21.12 15.19 -2.90
CA ARG A 66 -22.36 14.81 -3.62
C ARG A 66 -23.02 13.57 -3.01
N TYR A 67 -22.25 12.54 -2.63
CA TYR A 67 -22.77 11.37 -1.91
C TYR A 67 -23.35 11.74 -0.54
N ARG A 68 -22.67 12.62 0.23
CA ARG A 68 -23.17 13.09 1.52
C ARG A 68 -24.50 13.85 1.38
N ALA A 69 -24.66 14.64 0.31
CA ALA A 69 -25.94 15.27 -0.03
C ALA A 69 -27.03 14.23 -0.38
N ALA A 70 -26.72 13.25 -1.24
CA ALA A 70 -27.67 12.17 -1.56
C ALA A 70 -28.11 11.40 -0.31
N LEU A 71 -27.19 11.07 0.60
CA LEU A 71 -27.47 10.34 1.85
C LEU A 71 -28.32 11.13 2.85
N ALA A 72 -28.44 12.45 2.71
CA ALA A 72 -29.39 13.28 3.47
C ALA A 72 -30.80 13.30 2.84
N GLU A 73 -30.91 13.10 1.52
CA GLU A 73 -32.17 13.11 0.77
C GLU A 73 -32.77 11.69 0.55
N ILE A 74 -31.99 10.61 0.64
CA ILE A 74 -32.46 9.22 0.53
C ILE A 74 -33.36 8.85 1.73
N PRO A 75 -34.62 8.42 1.52
CA PRO A 75 -35.53 7.97 2.59
C PRO A 75 -34.97 6.81 3.43
N ALA A 76 -35.37 6.73 4.70
CA ALA A 76 -34.85 5.75 5.65
C ALA A 76 -35.31 4.30 5.36
N ASP A 77 -36.42 4.15 4.65
CA ASP A 77 -37.00 2.89 4.17
C ASP A 77 -36.46 2.45 2.80
N ALA A 78 -35.70 3.30 2.10
CA ALA A 78 -35.03 2.98 0.83
C ALA A 78 -33.71 2.21 1.06
N THR A 79 -33.76 1.14 1.86
CA THR A 79 -32.63 0.38 2.42
C THR A 79 -31.53 0.06 1.42
N GLU A 80 -31.86 -0.55 0.27
CA GLU A 80 -30.92 -0.93 -0.79
C GLU A 80 -30.18 0.30 -1.35
N LYS A 81 -30.93 1.33 -1.78
CA LYS A 81 -30.37 2.57 -2.33
C LYS A 81 -29.48 3.27 -1.30
N ARG A 82 -29.87 3.26 -0.03
CA ARG A 82 -29.09 3.86 1.07
C ARG A 82 -27.80 3.09 1.34
N ALA A 83 -27.86 1.76 1.36
CA ALA A 83 -26.68 0.91 1.53
C ALA A 83 -25.70 1.01 0.36
N SER A 84 -26.20 1.00 -0.89
CA SER A 84 -25.37 1.21 -2.09
C SER A 84 -24.70 2.58 -2.11
N ALA A 85 -25.43 3.66 -1.80
CA ALA A 85 -24.85 4.99 -1.70
C ALA A 85 -23.79 5.10 -0.58
N LEU A 86 -23.95 4.38 0.54
CA LEU A 86 -22.95 4.31 1.62
C LEU A 86 -21.69 3.52 1.22
N VAL A 87 -21.83 2.42 0.48
CA VAL A 87 -20.69 1.66 -0.06
C VAL A 87 -19.88 2.56 -1.01
N ASN A 88 -20.54 3.21 -1.97
CA ASN A 88 -19.83 4.06 -2.92
C ASN A 88 -19.24 5.34 -2.26
N TYR A 89 -19.93 5.94 -1.29
CA TYR A 89 -19.38 7.03 -0.47
C TYR A 89 -18.07 6.60 0.22
N SER A 90 -18.00 5.37 0.71
CA SER A 90 -16.77 4.85 1.34
C SER A 90 -15.60 4.67 0.37
N GLN A 91 -15.85 4.48 -0.94
CA GLN A 91 -14.79 4.39 -1.95
C GLN A 91 -14.14 5.76 -2.17
N ALA A 92 -14.95 6.81 -2.38
CA ALA A 92 -14.49 8.19 -2.45
C ALA A 92 -13.73 8.61 -1.17
N LEU A 93 -14.20 8.20 0.00
CA LEU A 93 -13.50 8.44 1.28
C LEU A 93 -12.18 7.67 1.40
N GLN A 94 -12.08 6.45 0.87
CA GLN A 94 -10.81 5.71 0.79
C GLN A 94 -9.81 6.41 -0.14
N HIS A 95 -10.25 6.90 -1.30
CA HIS A 95 -9.42 7.71 -2.20
C HIS A 95 -8.92 9.03 -1.55
N LEU A 96 -9.66 9.57 -0.57
CA LEU A 96 -9.27 10.73 0.24
C LEU A 96 -8.44 10.37 1.49
N GLY A 97 -8.20 9.08 1.78
CA GLY A 97 -7.56 8.62 3.02
C GLY A 97 -8.43 8.79 4.30
N ALA A 98 -9.72 9.12 4.16
CA ALA A 98 -10.66 9.35 5.25
C ALA A 98 -11.23 8.03 5.81
N LEU A 99 -10.34 7.13 6.23
CA LEU A 99 -10.67 5.73 6.55
C LEU A 99 -11.68 5.57 7.72
N ASP A 100 -11.70 6.49 8.69
CA ASP A 100 -12.70 6.47 9.78
C ASP A 100 -14.12 6.80 9.30
N GLU A 101 -14.27 7.77 8.39
CA GLU A 101 -15.56 8.05 7.75
C GLU A 101 -15.97 6.88 6.84
N ALA A 102 -15.01 6.25 6.15
CA ALA A 102 -15.28 5.11 5.27
C ALA A 102 -15.79 3.89 6.07
N GLU A 103 -15.13 3.53 7.18
CA GLU A 103 -15.58 2.46 8.08
C GLU A 103 -16.94 2.78 8.71
N SER A 104 -17.18 4.05 9.10
CA SER A 104 -18.47 4.48 9.64
C SER A 104 -19.61 4.37 8.63
N ALA A 105 -19.37 4.76 7.37
CA ALA A 105 -20.33 4.60 6.28
C ALA A 105 -20.61 3.13 5.97
N LEU A 106 -19.57 2.30 5.89
CA LEU A 106 -19.69 0.87 5.64
C LEU A 106 -20.32 0.09 6.79
N THR A 107 -20.10 0.51 8.04
CA THR A 107 -20.78 -0.08 9.21
C THR A 107 -22.29 0.18 9.16
N GLN A 108 -22.70 1.36 8.71
CA GLN A 108 -24.12 1.66 8.44
C GLN A 108 -24.66 0.83 7.26
N ALA A 109 -23.92 0.72 6.15
CA ALA A 109 -24.31 -0.11 5.01
C ALA A 109 -24.49 -1.59 5.40
N ARG A 110 -23.52 -2.14 6.16
CA ARG A 110 -23.53 -3.51 6.69
C ARG A 110 -24.74 -3.77 7.59
N ALA A 111 -25.17 -2.79 8.38
CA ALA A 111 -26.37 -2.90 9.21
C ALA A 111 -27.67 -2.88 8.39
N LEU A 112 -27.72 -2.13 7.29
CA LEU A 112 -28.87 -2.06 6.38
C LEU A 112 -29.07 -3.36 5.58
N VAL A 113 -27.99 -4.04 5.19
CA VAL A 113 -28.02 -5.33 4.46
C VAL A 113 -27.98 -6.56 5.38
N ALA A 114 -28.14 -6.39 6.69
CA ALA A 114 -28.07 -7.48 7.65
C ALA A 114 -29.38 -8.27 7.74
N GLY A 115 -29.37 -9.53 7.29
CA GLY A 115 -30.49 -10.45 7.42
C GLY A 115 -31.52 -10.40 6.28
N ASP A 116 -31.26 -9.61 5.23
CA ASP A 116 -32.01 -9.69 3.97
C ASP A 116 -31.17 -10.44 2.93
N ASP A 117 -31.55 -11.69 2.67
CA ASP A 117 -30.89 -12.57 1.69
C ASP A 117 -30.99 -12.02 0.24
N SER A 118 -31.98 -11.17 -0.06
CA SER A 118 -32.09 -10.54 -1.39
C SER A 118 -31.00 -9.49 -1.64
N LEU A 119 -30.44 -8.91 -0.57
CA LEU A 119 -29.33 -7.96 -0.62
C LEU A 119 -27.95 -8.64 -0.54
N GLY A 120 -27.88 -9.97 -0.70
CA GLY A 120 -26.65 -10.76 -0.56
C GLY A 120 -25.47 -10.25 -1.41
N THR A 121 -25.70 -9.88 -2.67
CA THR A 121 -24.65 -9.30 -3.56
C THR A 121 -24.12 -7.96 -3.03
N LEU A 122 -25.01 -7.08 -2.53
CA LEU A 122 -24.62 -5.80 -1.94
C LEU A 122 -23.91 -6.00 -0.59
N ARG A 123 -24.26 -7.04 0.16
CA ARG A 123 -23.52 -7.47 1.36
C ARG A 123 -22.11 -7.95 1.02
N VAL A 124 -21.90 -8.69 -0.08
CA VAL A 124 -20.53 -9.01 -0.55
C VAL A 124 -19.77 -7.72 -0.86
N ALA A 125 -20.31 -6.80 -1.66
CA ALA A 125 -19.64 -5.53 -1.98
C ALA A 125 -19.29 -4.69 -0.73
N CYS A 126 -20.19 -4.63 0.25
CA CYS A 126 -19.97 -3.96 1.52
C CYS A 126 -18.87 -4.64 2.36
N LEU A 127 -18.82 -5.97 2.41
CA LEU A 127 -17.78 -6.71 3.13
C LEU A 127 -16.42 -6.60 2.44
N LEU A 128 -16.36 -6.64 1.10
CA LEU A 128 -15.14 -6.38 0.34
C LEU A 128 -14.60 -4.97 0.60
N SER A 129 -15.47 -3.96 0.65
CA SER A 129 -15.06 -2.57 0.94
C SER A 129 -14.59 -2.41 2.40
N LEU A 130 -15.23 -3.07 3.37
CA LEU A 130 -14.71 -3.14 4.76
C LEU A 130 -13.34 -3.84 4.81
N THR A 131 -13.16 -4.88 4.00
CA THR A 131 -11.90 -5.60 3.88
C THR A 131 -10.81 -4.69 3.30
N ALA A 132 -11.13 -3.84 2.32
CA ALA A 132 -10.22 -2.85 1.75
C ALA A 132 -9.79 -1.78 2.78
N VAL A 133 -10.72 -1.25 3.59
CA VAL A 133 -10.39 -0.34 4.70
C VAL A 133 -9.48 -1.01 5.74
N ALA A 134 -9.73 -2.29 6.05
CA ALA A 134 -8.85 -3.07 6.94
C ALA A 134 -7.49 -3.40 6.30
N PHE A 135 -7.41 -3.52 4.96
CA PHE A 135 -6.15 -3.63 4.21
C PHE A 135 -5.34 -2.33 4.26
N HIS A 136 -5.97 -1.16 4.07
CA HIS A 136 -5.31 0.15 4.23
C HIS A 136 -4.92 0.49 5.68
N ARG A 137 -5.40 -0.30 6.64
CA ARG A 137 -4.96 -0.31 8.04
C ARG A 137 -4.03 -1.48 8.35
N SER A 138 -3.84 -2.40 7.39
CA SER A 138 -2.71 -3.34 7.23
C SER A 138 -2.72 -4.93 7.89
N GLN A 139 -4.00 -4.69 8.50
CA GLN A 139 -4.71 -4.99 9.80
C GLN A 139 -5.69 -6.18 9.71
N TRP A 140 -5.23 -7.33 10.19
CA TRP A 140 -5.14 -8.35 9.17
C TRP A 140 -5.72 -9.70 9.57
N SER A 141 -5.89 -9.97 10.87
CA SER A 141 -6.98 -10.87 11.27
C SER A 141 -8.33 -10.23 10.97
N ARG A 142 -8.46 -8.89 11.02
CA ARG A 142 -9.70 -8.20 10.65
C ARG A 142 -10.00 -8.34 9.16
N VAL A 143 -8.97 -8.22 8.30
CA VAL A 143 -9.06 -8.61 6.88
C VAL A 143 -9.49 -10.08 6.75
N ILE A 144 -8.87 -11.03 7.47
CA ILE A 144 -9.22 -12.46 7.39
C ILE A 144 -10.68 -12.71 7.82
N GLU A 145 -11.16 -12.12 8.92
CA GLU A 145 -12.56 -12.20 9.36
C GLU A 145 -13.52 -11.71 8.27
N LEU A 146 -13.28 -10.49 7.76
CA LEU A 146 -14.16 -9.84 6.79
C LEU A 146 -14.15 -10.54 5.43
N ALA A 147 -12.98 -11.00 4.99
CA ALA A 147 -12.84 -11.78 3.76
C ALA A 147 -13.46 -13.18 3.90
N THR A 148 -13.35 -13.83 5.07
CA THR A 148 -14.01 -15.11 5.34
C THR A 148 -15.54 -14.95 5.35
N GLU A 149 -16.07 -13.94 6.04
CA GLU A 149 -17.51 -13.63 6.00
C GLU A 149 -17.95 -13.29 4.58
N SER A 150 -17.16 -12.51 3.84
CA SER A 150 -17.46 -12.15 2.44
C SER A 150 -17.46 -13.37 1.52
N LEU A 151 -16.60 -14.37 1.77
CA LEU A 151 -16.59 -15.63 1.04
C LEU A 151 -17.82 -16.48 1.37
N ASP A 152 -18.17 -16.60 2.65
CA ASP A 152 -19.36 -17.32 3.13
C ASP A 152 -20.67 -16.73 2.56
N VAL A 153 -20.73 -15.41 2.38
CA VAL A 153 -21.85 -14.70 1.74
C VAL A 153 -21.80 -14.87 0.22
N ALA A 154 -20.63 -14.75 -0.42
CA ALA A 154 -20.50 -14.91 -1.88
C ALA A 154 -20.89 -16.32 -2.34
N VAL A 155 -20.39 -17.37 -1.68
CA VAL A 155 -20.72 -18.78 -1.99
C VAL A 155 -22.23 -19.08 -1.89
N ARG A 156 -22.97 -18.34 -1.05
CA ARG A 156 -24.43 -18.50 -0.89
C ARG A 156 -25.26 -17.69 -1.89
N PHE A 157 -24.90 -16.43 -2.11
CA PHE A 157 -25.77 -15.46 -2.77
C PHE A 157 -25.22 -14.86 -4.07
N ALA A 158 -23.90 -14.85 -4.25
CA ALA A 158 -23.25 -14.32 -5.45
C ALA A 158 -21.99 -15.14 -5.83
N PRO A 159 -22.12 -16.42 -6.24
CA PRO A 159 -20.97 -17.32 -6.36
C PRO A 159 -19.90 -16.83 -7.36
N ALA A 160 -20.31 -16.10 -8.40
CA ALA A 160 -19.40 -15.48 -9.38
C ALA A 160 -18.44 -14.44 -8.77
N LEU A 161 -18.79 -13.83 -7.62
CA LEU A 161 -17.94 -12.88 -6.91
C LEU A 161 -16.95 -13.53 -5.94
N SER A 162 -16.96 -14.87 -5.78
CA SER A 162 -16.15 -15.57 -4.76
C SER A 162 -14.65 -15.41 -4.95
N GLY A 163 -14.18 -15.05 -6.15
CA GLY A 163 -12.76 -14.77 -6.41
C GLY A 163 -12.23 -13.54 -5.64
N HIS A 164 -13.03 -12.50 -5.43
CA HIS A 164 -12.60 -11.30 -4.71
C HIS A 164 -12.25 -11.56 -3.23
N PRO A 165 -13.10 -12.21 -2.40
CA PRO A 165 -12.72 -12.52 -1.03
C PRO A 165 -11.61 -13.57 -0.95
N LEU A 166 -11.49 -14.50 -1.91
CA LEU A 166 -10.33 -15.40 -2.01
C LEU A 166 -9.02 -14.64 -2.24
N MET A 167 -9.00 -13.64 -3.14
CA MET A 167 -7.84 -12.76 -3.36
C MET A 167 -7.51 -11.90 -2.12
N ASN A 168 -8.53 -11.49 -1.35
CA ASN A 168 -8.32 -10.80 -0.08
C ASN A 168 -7.73 -11.72 1.01
N LEU A 169 -8.19 -12.97 1.11
CA LEU A 169 -7.57 -13.97 1.98
C LEU A 169 -6.12 -14.25 1.56
N ALA A 170 -5.86 -14.36 0.26
CA ALA A 170 -4.52 -14.57 -0.29
C ALA A 170 -3.52 -13.50 0.18
N GLY A 171 -3.87 -12.22 0.05
CA GLY A 171 -3.04 -11.11 0.53
C GLY A 171 -2.79 -11.19 2.05
N ALA A 172 -3.83 -11.35 2.86
CA ALA A 172 -3.69 -11.37 4.31
C ALA A 172 -2.92 -12.58 4.85
N TYR A 173 -3.07 -13.77 4.25
CA TYR A 173 -2.23 -14.91 4.60
C TYR A 173 -0.78 -14.72 4.15
N PHE A 174 -0.53 -14.02 3.04
CA PHE A 174 0.82 -13.70 2.60
C PHE A 174 1.54 -12.74 3.55
N GLU A 175 0.93 -11.61 3.90
CA GLU A 175 1.56 -10.62 4.81
C GLU A 175 1.66 -11.14 6.26
N THR A 176 0.71 -11.98 6.71
CA THR A 176 0.85 -12.71 7.99
C THR A 176 1.81 -13.91 7.94
N GLY A 177 2.71 -13.95 6.94
CA GLY A 177 3.83 -14.89 6.82
C GLY A 177 3.47 -16.31 6.36
N ARG A 178 2.18 -16.63 6.18
CA ARG A 178 1.69 -17.93 5.70
C ARG A 178 1.63 -17.94 4.17
N ARG A 179 2.78 -17.63 3.55
CA ARG A 179 2.91 -17.28 2.12
C ARG A 179 2.37 -18.36 1.16
N ASP A 180 2.65 -19.64 1.39
CA ASP A 180 2.11 -20.72 0.56
C ASP A 180 0.58 -20.84 0.61
N LEU A 181 -0.03 -20.59 1.77
CA LEU A 181 -1.49 -20.52 1.90
C LEU A 181 -2.05 -19.27 1.20
N GLY A 182 -1.29 -18.17 1.19
CA GLY A 182 -1.60 -17.01 0.35
C GLY A 182 -1.62 -17.34 -1.14
N VAL A 183 -0.63 -18.10 -1.62
CA VAL A 183 -0.57 -18.58 -3.02
C VAL A 183 -1.72 -19.53 -3.35
N ASP A 184 -2.06 -20.46 -2.45
CA ASP A 184 -3.20 -21.38 -2.62
C ASP A 184 -4.53 -20.60 -2.76
N PHE A 185 -4.79 -19.64 -1.88
CA PHE A 185 -5.98 -18.78 -2.00
C PHE A 185 -6.00 -17.95 -3.29
N ALA A 186 -4.85 -17.50 -3.81
CA ALA A 186 -4.77 -16.81 -5.11
C ALA A 186 -5.07 -17.76 -6.29
N GLN A 187 -4.67 -19.03 -6.21
CA GLN A 187 -5.01 -20.06 -7.19
C GLN A 187 -6.51 -20.44 -7.13
N GLN A 188 -7.09 -20.51 -5.92
CA GLN A 188 -8.54 -20.67 -5.75
C GLN A 188 -9.32 -19.46 -6.33
N ALA A 189 -8.83 -18.23 -6.11
CA ALA A 189 -9.43 -17.01 -6.67
C ALA A 189 -9.43 -17.04 -8.20
N LEU A 190 -8.30 -17.44 -8.81
CA LEU A 190 -8.16 -17.56 -10.26
C LEU A 190 -9.18 -18.56 -10.83
N ALA A 191 -9.25 -19.77 -10.26
CA ALA A 191 -10.22 -20.79 -10.69
C ALA A 191 -11.68 -20.34 -10.52
N ALA A 192 -11.99 -19.53 -9.48
CA ALA A 192 -13.32 -18.96 -9.29
C ALA A 192 -13.68 -17.94 -10.38
N PHE A 193 -12.76 -17.05 -10.76
CA PHE A 193 -12.98 -16.10 -11.85
C PHE A 193 -13.01 -16.76 -13.24
N GLU A 194 -12.20 -17.79 -13.47
CA GLU A 194 -12.28 -18.61 -14.69
C GLU A 194 -13.64 -19.31 -14.82
N ALA A 195 -14.16 -19.87 -13.72
CA ALA A 195 -15.49 -20.47 -13.68
C ALA A 195 -16.65 -19.46 -13.82
N ALA A 196 -16.44 -18.20 -13.38
CA ALA A 196 -17.37 -17.10 -13.59
C ALA A 196 -17.31 -16.51 -15.02
N GLY A 197 -16.22 -16.76 -15.76
CA GLY A 197 -15.96 -16.20 -17.09
C GLY A 197 -15.45 -14.75 -17.07
N ASP A 198 -15.02 -14.23 -15.92
CA ASP A 198 -14.51 -12.85 -15.80
C ASP A 198 -13.04 -12.77 -16.25
N ALA A 199 -12.85 -12.56 -17.55
CA ALA A 199 -11.53 -12.45 -18.15
C ALA A 199 -10.68 -11.26 -17.63
N ASN A 200 -11.31 -10.21 -17.08
CA ASN A 200 -10.60 -9.10 -16.45
C ASN A 200 -10.03 -9.55 -15.10
N ALA A 201 -10.89 -10.07 -14.22
CA ALA A 201 -10.50 -10.53 -12.90
C ALA A 201 -9.52 -11.71 -12.95
N VAL A 202 -9.62 -12.58 -13.96
CA VAL A 202 -8.60 -13.61 -14.29
C VAL A 202 -7.23 -12.97 -14.54
N ALA A 203 -7.13 -11.97 -15.43
CA ALA A 203 -5.86 -11.32 -15.75
C ALA A 203 -5.27 -10.55 -14.54
N GLU A 204 -6.11 -9.89 -13.74
CA GLU A 204 -5.66 -9.21 -12.52
C GLU A 204 -5.18 -10.21 -11.45
N THR A 205 -5.89 -11.32 -11.26
CA THR A 205 -5.48 -12.38 -10.33
C THR A 205 -4.19 -13.07 -10.78
N GLN A 206 -4.00 -13.30 -12.08
CA GLN A 206 -2.76 -13.83 -12.65
C GLN A 206 -1.57 -12.88 -12.39
N GLN A 207 -1.74 -11.57 -12.56
CA GLN A 207 -0.71 -10.59 -12.25
C GLN A 207 -0.38 -10.54 -10.74
N ASN A 208 -1.41 -10.56 -9.89
CA ASN A 208 -1.23 -10.57 -8.43
C ASN A 208 -0.51 -11.84 -7.96
N LEU A 209 -0.91 -13.01 -8.47
CA LEU A 209 -0.27 -14.30 -8.20
C LEU A 209 1.21 -14.29 -8.59
N ALA A 210 1.57 -13.72 -9.74
CA ALA A 210 2.97 -13.56 -10.14
C ALA A 210 3.76 -12.68 -9.15
N VAL A 211 3.17 -11.60 -8.62
CA VAL A 211 3.81 -10.76 -7.59
C VAL A 211 4.02 -11.53 -6.28
N LEU A 212 3.06 -12.35 -5.85
CA LEU A 212 3.21 -13.20 -4.66
C LEU A 212 4.34 -14.23 -4.85
N LEU A 213 4.39 -14.90 -6.01
CA LEU A 213 5.42 -15.88 -6.34
C LEU A 213 6.82 -15.25 -6.43
N LEU A 214 6.96 -14.05 -7.00
CA LEU A 214 8.22 -13.31 -7.02
C LEU A 214 8.69 -12.89 -5.62
N ARG A 215 7.78 -12.53 -4.71
CA ARG A 215 8.06 -12.29 -3.27
C ARG A 215 8.36 -13.58 -2.48
N MET A 216 8.39 -14.73 -3.15
CA MET A 216 8.87 -16.02 -2.64
C MET A 216 10.07 -16.58 -3.44
N ASP A 217 10.65 -15.80 -4.36
CA ASP A 217 11.70 -16.22 -5.31
C ASP A 217 11.29 -17.41 -6.22
N ARG A 218 9.98 -17.65 -6.38
CA ARG A 218 9.41 -18.72 -7.23
C ARG A 218 9.33 -18.25 -8.69
N LEU A 219 10.49 -17.86 -9.24
CA LEU A 219 10.62 -17.13 -10.50
C LEU A 219 9.94 -17.81 -11.69
N ASP A 220 10.15 -19.12 -11.85
CA ASP A 220 9.63 -19.88 -13.00
C ASP A 220 8.11 -20.11 -12.94
N GLU A 221 7.53 -20.16 -11.74
CA GLU A 221 6.08 -20.24 -11.57
C GLU A 221 5.40 -18.89 -11.84
N ALA A 222 6.09 -17.77 -11.63
CA ALA A 222 5.56 -16.43 -11.86
C ALA A 222 5.45 -16.07 -13.36
N GLU A 223 6.33 -16.61 -14.20
CA GLU A 223 6.45 -16.24 -15.62
C GLU A 223 5.17 -16.52 -16.44
N GLY A 224 4.52 -17.66 -16.19
CA GLY A 224 3.30 -18.07 -16.91
C GLY A 224 2.11 -17.12 -16.67
N PRO A 225 1.65 -16.95 -15.42
CA PRO A 225 0.57 -16.01 -15.07
C PRO A 225 0.89 -14.58 -15.52
N LEU A 226 2.13 -14.12 -15.31
CA LEU A 226 2.56 -12.76 -15.69
C LEU A 226 2.47 -12.51 -17.19
N SER A 227 2.92 -13.47 -18.00
CA SER A 227 2.87 -13.39 -19.47
C SER A 227 1.43 -13.42 -19.99
N ALA A 228 0.56 -14.23 -19.39
CA ALA A 228 -0.86 -14.30 -19.73
C ALA A 228 -1.59 -12.98 -19.43
N ALA A 229 -1.36 -12.42 -18.24
CA ALA A 229 -1.91 -11.13 -17.81
C ALA A 229 -1.43 -9.97 -18.68
N GLN A 230 -0.12 -9.85 -18.93
CA GLN A 230 0.44 -8.79 -19.79
C GLN A 230 -0.17 -8.82 -21.19
N ALA A 231 -0.25 -10.01 -21.80
CA ALA A 231 -0.82 -10.17 -23.13
C ALA A 231 -2.32 -9.85 -23.16
N TYR A 232 -3.05 -10.01 -22.05
CA TYR A 232 -4.44 -9.55 -21.93
C TYR A 232 -4.51 -8.02 -21.86
N PHE A 233 -3.76 -7.38 -20.97
CA PHE A 233 -3.81 -5.93 -20.77
C PHE A 233 -3.34 -5.13 -22.00
N GLU A 234 -2.30 -5.60 -22.72
CA GLU A 234 -1.86 -4.97 -23.97
C GLU A 234 -2.92 -5.07 -25.08
N ARG A 235 -3.61 -6.20 -25.21
CA ARG A 235 -4.72 -6.35 -26.17
C ARG A 235 -5.95 -5.50 -25.80
N GLY A 236 -6.20 -5.31 -24.51
CA GLY A 236 -7.29 -4.48 -23.99
C GLY A 236 -7.01 -2.98 -24.02
N GLY A 237 -5.77 -2.55 -24.33
CA GLY A 237 -5.36 -1.14 -24.23
C GLY A 237 -5.28 -0.63 -22.78
N LEU A 238 -5.22 -1.51 -21.79
CA LEU A 238 -5.29 -1.20 -20.36
C LEU A 238 -3.92 -0.72 -19.84
N ALA A 239 -3.54 0.48 -20.28
CA ALA A 239 -2.20 1.07 -20.17
C ALA A 239 -1.56 0.96 -18.77
N TYR A 240 -2.29 1.33 -17.71
CA TYR A 240 -1.77 1.25 -16.34
C TYR A 240 -1.46 -0.20 -15.92
N ARG A 241 -2.38 -1.15 -16.16
CA ARG A 241 -2.16 -2.57 -15.86
C ARG A 241 -1.01 -3.15 -16.69
N ALA A 242 -0.90 -2.81 -17.98
CA ALA A 242 0.23 -3.19 -18.84
C ALA A 242 1.57 -2.60 -18.36
N GLY A 243 1.58 -1.41 -17.74
CA GLY A 243 2.75 -0.84 -17.06
C GLY A 243 3.14 -1.62 -15.80
N VAL A 244 2.17 -2.03 -14.98
CA VAL A 244 2.41 -2.86 -13.78
C VAL A 244 2.97 -4.24 -14.18
N GLY A 245 2.39 -4.89 -15.19
CA GLY A 245 2.90 -6.17 -15.69
C GLY A 245 4.32 -6.08 -16.27
N LEU A 246 4.67 -5.00 -16.97
CA LEU A 246 6.04 -4.74 -17.43
C LEU A 246 7.03 -4.44 -16.31
N LYS A 247 6.63 -3.68 -15.28
CA LYS A 247 7.42 -3.47 -14.06
C LYS A 247 7.75 -4.81 -13.39
N THR A 248 6.76 -5.68 -13.27
CA THR A 248 6.91 -7.03 -12.67
C THR A 248 7.72 -7.98 -13.58
N SER A 249 7.58 -7.87 -14.90
CA SER A 249 8.38 -8.66 -15.86
C SER A 249 9.85 -8.19 -15.92
N GLY A 250 10.10 -6.90 -15.70
CA GLY A 250 11.45 -6.35 -15.53
C GLY A 250 12.09 -6.84 -14.23
N PHE A 251 11.30 -6.93 -13.16
CA PHE A 251 11.74 -7.53 -11.89
C PHE A 251 12.16 -9.00 -12.05
N LEU A 252 11.33 -9.82 -12.71
CA LEU A 252 11.64 -11.22 -13.01
C LEU A 252 12.96 -11.36 -13.81
N ALA A 253 13.16 -10.54 -14.84
CA ALA A 253 14.40 -10.53 -15.63
C ALA A 253 15.62 -10.15 -14.77
N GLU A 254 15.49 -9.15 -13.90
CA GLU A 254 16.58 -8.74 -13.00
C GLU A 254 16.98 -9.86 -12.03
N ARG A 255 16.01 -10.60 -11.47
CA ARG A 255 16.25 -11.77 -10.61
C ARG A 255 16.95 -12.93 -11.35
N ARG A 256 16.71 -13.07 -12.65
CA ARG A 256 17.43 -14.02 -13.52
C ARG A 256 18.78 -13.51 -14.02
N GLY A 257 19.17 -12.27 -13.70
CA GLY A 257 20.40 -11.63 -14.20
C GLY A 257 20.31 -11.15 -15.65
N GLU A 258 19.11 -11.09 -16.23
CA GLU A 258 18.83 -10.71 -17.62
C GLU A 258 18.82 -9.17 -17.78
N SER A 259 19.86 -8.48 -17.30
CA SER A 259 19.84 -7.02 -17.05
C SER A 259 19.40 -6.14 -18.23
N ALA A 260 19.74 -6.52 -19.47
CA ALA A 260 19.34 -5.76 -20.67
C ALA A 260 17.83 -5.90 -20.98
N GLU A 261 17.24 -7.05 -20.67
CA GLU A 261 15.81 -7.32 -20.84
C GLU A 261 15.00 -6.73 -19.67
N ALA A 262 15.55 -6.75 -18.46
CA ALA A 262 15.02 -6.02 -17.31
C ALA A 262 14.92 -4.51 -17.62
N GLU A 263 16.00 -3.92 -18.14
CA GLU A 263 16.08 -2.53 -18.57
C GLU A 263 15.09 -2.21 -19.69
N HIS A 264 14.94 -3.08 -20.70
CA HIS A 264 13.95 -2.91 -21.77
C HIS A 264 12.52 -2.88 -21.21
N ARG A 265 12.16 -3.84 -20.35
CA ARG A 265 10.83 -3.94 -19.72
C ARG A 265 10.54 -2.75 -18.80
N TYR A 266 11.50 -2.34 -17.99
CA TYR A 266 11.38 -1.14 -17.14
C TYR A 266 11.21 0.14 -17.96
N ARG A 267 11.96 0.36 -19.06
CA ARG A 267 11.74 1.55 -19.90
C ARG A 267 10.36 1.55 -20.56
N ARG A 268 9.86 0.39 -21.06
CA ARG A 268 8.47 0.28 -21.54
C ARG A 268 7.43 0.54 -20.41
N ALA A 269 7.72 0.16 -19.17
CA ALA A 269 6.86 0.47 -18.03
C ALA A 269 6.82 1.99 -17.72
N LEU A 270 7.96 2.70 -17.83
CA LEU A 270 7.97 4.17 -17.71
C LEU A 270 7.05 4.83 -18.74
N ASP A 271 7.07 4.39 -20.00
CA ASP A 271 6.23 4.96 -21.06
C ASP A 271 4.73 4.80 -20.75
N TYR A 272 4.33 3.61 -20.28
CA TYR A 272 2.95 3.36 -19.84
C TYR A 272 2.56 4.21 -18.62
N PHE A 273 3.40 4.31 -17.59
CA PHE A 273 3.11 5.12 -16.41
C PHE A 273 3.13 6.63 -16.69
N ALA A 274 3.97 7.09 -17.61
CA ALA A 274 3.95 8.48 -18.09
C ALA A 274 2.66 8.80 -18.86
N SER A 275 2.20 7.90 -19.74
CA SER A 275 0.95 8.09 -20.49
C SER A 275 -0.33 8.00 -19.64
N SER A 276 -0.27 7.29 -18.51
CA SER A 276 -1.40 7.14 -17.57
C SER A 276 -1.35 8.08 -16.36
N GLY A 277 -0.33 8.93 -16.25
CA GLY A 277 -0.18 9.86 -15.12
C GLY A 277 0.19 9.21 -13.78
N ALA A 278 0.57 7.92 -13.78
CA ALA A 278 0.89 7.14 -12.59
C ALA A 278 2.28 7.49 -12.02
N VAL A 279 2.44 8.71 -11.51
CA VAL A 279 3.73 9.29 -11.10
C VAL A 279 4.47 8.49 -10.02
N LEU A 280 3.75 7.83 -9.10
CA LEU A 280 4.37 7.04 -8.02
C LEU A 280 4.96 5.73 -8.53
N ASP A 281 4.29 5.05 -9.46
CA ASP A 281 4.83 3.88 -10.17
C ASP A 281 6.00 4.26 -11.07
N LEU A 282 5.93 5.42 -11.73
CA LEU A 282 7.01 5.97 -12.53
C LEU A 282 8.27 6.20 -11.66
N ALA A 283 8.11 6.76 -10.46
CA ALA A 283 9.18 6.87 -9.47
C ALA A 283 9.72 5.50 -9.03
N ALA A 284 8.85 4.51 -8.78
CA ALA A 284 9.27 3.16 -8.41
C ALA A 284 10.09 2.47 -9.51
N VAL A 285 9.72 2.65 -10.78
CA VAL A 285 10.48 2.10 -11.93
C VAL A 285 11.82 2.82 -12.12
N ARG A 286 11.90 4.14 -11.88
CA ARG A 286 13.20 4.87 -11.85
C ARG A 286 14.16 4.25 -10.84
N THR A 287 13.70 3.91 -9.64
CA THR A 287 14.51 3.23 -8.62
C THR A 287 15.07 1.89 -9.10
N ARG A 288 14.30 1.11 -9.88
CA ARG A 288 14.78 -0.17 -10.45
C ARG A 288 15.80 0.05 -11.58
N LEU A 289 15.57 1.02 -12.46
CA LEU A 289 16.55 1.40 -13.49
C LEU A 289 17.85 1.91 -12.87
N ALA A 290 17.80 2.63 -11.74
CA ALA A 290 18.97 3.04 -11.00
C ALA A 290 19.77 1.83 -10.48
N THR A 291 19.11 0.79 -9.93
CA THR A 291 19.77 -0.47 -9.57
C THR A 291 20.56 -1.07 -10.74
N LEU A 292 19.98 -1.08 -11.94
CA LEU A 292 20.67 -1.56 -13.15
C LEU A 292 21.83 -0.66 -13.59
N ALA A 293 21.70 0.66 -13.46
CA ALA A 293 22.77 1.62 -13.75
C ALA A 293 23.96 1.44 -12.81
N TYR A 294 23.72 1.33 -11.50
CA TYR A 294 24.76 1.01 -10.50
C TYR A 294 25.41 -0.35 -10.75
N ALA A 295 24.65 -1.38 -11.14
CA ALA A 295 25.20 -2.68 -11.53
C ALA A 295 26.08 -2.64 -12.79
N ARG A 296 25.95 -1.59 -13.63
CA ARG A 296 26.84 -1.28 -14.77
C ARG A 296 27.98 -0.31 -14.42
N ALA A 297 28.07 0.13 -13.16
CA ALA A 297 28.92 1.24 -12.71
C ALA A 297 28.64 2.61 -13.35
N ASP A 298 27.45 2.82 -13.93
CA ASP A 298 26.99 4.16 -14.32
C ASP A 298 26.35 4.88 -13.12
N LEU A 299 27.21 5.48 -12.31
CA LEU A 299 26.83 6.26 -11.13
C LEU A 299 26.09 7.56 -11.50
N ALA A 300 26.16 8.02 -12.76
CA ALA A 300 25.50 9.24 -13.20
C ALA A 300 24.04 8.96 -13.59
N GLU A 301 23.78 7.98 -14.48
CA GLU A 301 22.41 7.49 -14.77
C GLU A 301 21.73 7.06 -13.46
N GLY A 302 22.46 6.35 -12.58
CA GLY A 302 21.96 5.92 -11.28
C GLY A 302 21.49 7.07 -10.38
N ARG A 303 22.31 8.10 -10.18
CA ARG A 303 21.94 9.25 -9.32
C ARG A 303 20.80 10.07 -9.91
N ASP A 304 20.84 10.40 -11.20
CA ASP A 304 19.79 11.19 -11.86
C ASP A 304 18.41 10.52 -11.75
N LEU A 305 18.37 9.18 -11.85
CA LEU A 305 17.16 8.39 -11.67
C LEU A 305 16.65 8.39 -10.22
N LEU A 306 17.55 8.26 -9.23
CA LEU A 306 17.19 8.29 -7.81
C LEU A 306 16.71 9.68 -7.39
N ASP A 307 17.39 10.76 -7.79
CA ASP A 307 16.95 12.14 -7.54
C ASP A 307 15.60 12.46 -8.20
N ALA A 308 15.33 11.86 -9.37
CA ALA A 308 14.05 11.97 -10.05
C ALA A 308 12.93 11.13 -9.40
N ALA A 309 13.24 10.02 -8.71
CA ALA A 309 12.27 9.30 -7.88
C ALA A 309 12.04 10.04 -6.56
N TYR A 310 13.11 10.52 -5.92
CA TYR A 310 13.10 11.23 -4.65
C TYR A 310 12.21 12.46 -4.70
N ARG A 311 12.39 13.33 -5.70
CA ARG A 311 11.56 14.54 -5.88
C ARG A 311 10.09 14.19 -6.01
N THR A 312 9.74 13.17 -6.80
CA THR A 312 8.34 12.73 -6.95
C THR A 312 7.74 12.26 -5.62
N TYR A 313 8.47 11.50 -4.79
CA TYR A 313 7.97 11.11 -3.46
C TYR A 313 7.86 12.32 -2.51
N ALA A 314 8.84 13.22 -2.50
CA ALA A 314 8.86 14.41 -1.64
C ALA A 314 7.74 15.41 -1.99
N GLU A 315 7.47 15.64 -3.27
CA GLU A 315 6.39 16.49 -3.78
C GLU A 315 4.99 15.98 -3.36
N HIS A 316 4.85 14.66 -3.14
CA HIS A 316 3.62 14.04 -2.63
C HIS A 316 3.62 13.84 -1.11
N GLY A 317 4.60 14.37 -0.37
CA GLY A 317 4.70 14.25 1.09
C GLY A 317 5.08 12.85 1.59
N LEU A 318 5.52 11.95 0.72
CA LEU A 318 5.80 10.54 1.02
C LEU A 318 7.17 10.35 1.68
N GLY A 319 7.39 11.02 2.82
CA GLY A 319 8.67 11.06 3.52
C GLY A 319 9.27 9.70 3.92
N LEU A 320 8.43 8.68 4.16
CA LEU A 320 8.91 7.31 4.39
C LEU A 320 9.47 6.66 3.12
N HIS A 321 8.86 6.88 1.95
CA HIS A 321 9.39 6.42 0.67
C HIS A 321 10.71 7.15 0.34
N CYS A 322 10.83 8.42 0.71
CA CYS A 322 12.09 9.18 0.62
C CYS A 322 13.20 8.54 1.47
N ALA A 323 12.94 8.18 2.74
CA ALA A 323 13.91 7.50 3.61
C ALA A 323 14.28 6.10 3.12
N GLN A 324 13.31 5.34 2.60
CA GLN A 324 13.52 4.05 1.96
C GLN A 324 14.42 4.17 0.72
N LEU A 325 14.22 5.20 -0.09
CA LEU A 325 15.02 5.47 -1.29
C LEU A 325 16.46 5.90 -0.95
N ASP A 326 16.65 6.73 0.07
CA ASP A 326 17.98 7.09 0.57
C ASP A 326 18.73 5.89 1.17
N TYR A 327 18.03 5.01 1.90
CA TYR A 327 18.59 3.74 2.37
C TYR A 327 19.01 2.84 1.20
N TRP A 328 18.18 2.73 0.17
CA TRP A 328 18.52 1.97 -1.04
C TRP A 328 19.73 2.56 -1.78
N HIS A 329 19.78 3.89 -1.94
CA HIS A 329 20.90 4.61 -2.54
C HIS A 329 22.20 4.33 -1.75
N ALA A 330 22.15 4.36 -0.42
CA ALA A 330 23.31 4.01 0.41
C ALA A 330 23.75 2.54 0.24
N ALA A 331 22.83 1.58 0.04
CA ALA A 331 23.16 0.18 -0.19
C ALA A 331 23.77 -0.08 -1.59
N LEU A 332 23.34 0.69 -2.59
CA LEU A 332 23.99 0.74 -3.90
C LEU A 332 25.40 1.33 -3.81
N LEU A 333 25.58 2.42 -3.05
CA LEU A 333 26.89 3.02 -2.78
C LEU A 333 27.83 2.08 -1.99
N GLU A 334 27.32 1.32 -1.02
CA GLU A 334 28.08 0.27 -0.32
C GLU A 334 28.61 -0.77 -1.31
N SER A 335 27.75 -1.24 -2.22
CA SER A 335 28.15 -2.22 -3.25
C SER A 335 29.21 -1.68 -4.22
N VAL A 336 29.24 -0.36 -4.46
CA VAL A 336 30.29 0.30 -5.24
C VAL A 336 31.58 0.40 -4.40
N VAL A 337 31.49 0.89 -3.17
CA VAL A 337 32.61 1.04 -2.24
C VAL A 337 33.33 -0.29 -1.99
N ASP A 338 32.58 -1.38 -1.83
CA ASP A 338 33.10 -2.75 -1.65
C ASP A 338 33.92 -3.25 -2.87
N SER A 339 33.75 -2.65 -4.05
CA SER A 339 34.53 -2.97 -5.25
C SER A 339 35.83 -2.16 -5.38
N MET A 340 36.04 -1.16 -4.52
CA MET A 340 37.18 -0.23 -4.57
C MET A 340 38.23 -0.60 -3.52
N ALA A 341 39.51 -0.65 -3.94
CA ALA A 341 40.63 -0.82 -3.00
C ALA A 341 40.84 0.42 -2.09
N GLU A 342 40.62 1.61 -2.64
CA GLU A 342 40.69 2.90 -1.95
C GLU A 342 39.47 3.75 -2.37
N PRO A 343 38.35 3.70 -1.63
CA PRO A 343 37.14 4.47 -1.96
C PRO A 343 37.34 5.98 -1.69
N PRO A 344 36.86 6.88 -2.57
CA PRO A 344 36.98 8.33 -2.37
C PRO A 344 36.28 8.82 -1.09
N PRO A 345 36.89 9.72 -0.30
CA PRO A 345 36.26 10.26 0.92
C PRO A 345 34.91 10.94 0.68
N GLU A 346 34.73 11.55 -0.49
CA GLU A 346 33.46 12.17 -0.92
C GLU A 346 32.34 11.12 -1.07
N LEU A 347 32.65 9.95 -1.63
CA LEU A 347 31.71 8.84 -1.82
C LEU A 347 31.28 8.22 -0.47
N LEU A 348 32.23 8.13 0.48
CA LEU A 348 31.96 7.67 1.84
C LEU A 348 31.09 8.69 2.61
N ALA A 349 31.39 9.97 2.47
CA ALA A 349 30.62 11.05 3.09
C ALA A 349 29.19 11.15 2.54
N GLU A 350 28.99 10.91 1.24
CA GLU A 350 27.68 10.79 0.59
C GLU A 350 26.89 9.60 1.14
N GLY A 351 27.49 8.40 1.18
CA GLY A 351 26.86 7.22 1.78
C GLY A 351 26.47 7.41 3.25
N ARG A 352 27.30 8.09 4.05
CA ARG A 352 26.99 8.49 5.43
C ARG A 352 25.80 9.46 5.50
N ALA A 353 25.79 10.48 4.64
CA ALA A 353 24.73 11.50 4.60
C ALA A 353 23.37 10.94 4.15
N LEU A 354 23.35 9.84 3.41
CA LEU A 354 22.14 9.09 3.04
C LEU A 354 21.73 8.11 4.14
N ALA A 355 22.65 7.23 4.56
CA ALA A 355 22.37 6.12 5.46
C ALA A 355 21.92 6.56 6.87
N VAL A 356 22.59 7.55 7.47
CA VAL A 356 22.34 7.91 8.88
C VAL A 356 20.94 8.53 9.07
N PRO A 357 20.52 9.56 8.30
CA PRO A 357 19.15 10.09 8.43
C PRO A 357 18.09 9.05 8.06
N ALA A 358 18.33 8.25 7.01
CA ALA A 358 17.41 7.20 6.59
C ALA A 358 17.18 6.16 7.69
N ALA A 359 18.25 5.65 8.29
CA ALA A 359 18.18 4.69 9.40
C ALA A 359 17.43 5.25 10.61
N ILE A 360 17.65 6.52 10.97
CA ILE A 360 16.92 7.21 12.05
C ILE A 360 15.40 7.29 11.74
N ALA A 361 15.04 7.64 10.50
CA ALA A 361 13.63 7.79 10.09
C ALA A 361 12.90 6.46 9.87
N ILE A 362 13.62 5.41 9.46
CA ILE A 362 13.12 4.04 9.36
C ILE A 362 12.93 3.45 10.76
N ASP A 363 13.90 3.62 11.68
CA ASP A 363 13.76 3.17 13.07
C ASP A 363 12.62 3.92 13.80
N ALA A 364 12.35 5.17 13.44
CA ALA A 364 11.21 5.92 13.97
C ALA A 364 9.82 5.28 13.66
N VAL A 365 9.69 4.42 12.63
CA VAL A 365 8.44 3.65 12.40
C VAL A 365 8.23 2.61 13.50
N ARG A 366 9.29 2.09 14.13
CA ARG A 366 9.18 1.15 15.28
C ARG A 366 8.28 1.70 16.40
N TYR A 367 8.16 3.02 16.52
CA TYR A 367 7.43 3.70 17.60
C TYR A 367 6.00 4.12 17.19
N THR A 368 5.54 3.79 15.98
CA THR A 368 4.12 3.90 15.58
C THR A 368 3.33 2.61 15.81
N PHE A 369 3.99 1.49 16.15
CA PHE A 369 3.33 0.22 16.47
C PHE A 369 2.96 0.13 17.96
N ALA A 370 1.71 -0.24 18.26
CA ALA A 370 1.30 -0.65 19.61
C ALA A 370 1.83 -2.06 19.99
N ASN A 371 1.75 -3.02 19.07
CA ASN A 371 2.16 -4.41 19.30
C ASN A 371 3.70 -4.58 19.30
N GLY A 372 4.23 -5.22 20.34
CA GLY A 372 5.65 -5.54 20.49
C GLY A 372 6.21 -6.51 19.44
N SER A 373 5.42 -7.48 18.93
CA SER A 373 5.93 -8.41 17.90
C SER A 373 6.14 -7.70 16.56
N HIS A 374 5.33 -6.68 16.26
CA HIS A 374 5.46 -5.89 15.03
C HIS A 374 6.65 -4.93 15.11
N ARG A 375 6.91 -4.35 16.29
CA ARG A 375 8.16 -3.62 16.57
C ARG A 375 9.40 -4.47 16.32
N GLU A 376 9.38 -5.73 16.75
CA GLU A 376 10.50 -6.64 16.59
C GLU A 376 10.66 -7.19 15.16
N GLN A 377 9.55 -7.44 14.46
CA GLN A 377 9.62 -7.78 13.04
C GLN A 377 10.20 -6.61 12.21
N TRP A 378 9.71 -5.38 12.43
CA TRP A 378 10.23 -4.17 11.80
C TRP A 378 11.71 -3.92 12.13
N ASN A 379 12.10 -4.16 13.38
CA ASN A 379 13.49 -4.11 13.84
C ASN A 379 14.37 -5.06 13.00
N ARG A 380 14.01 -6.34 12.99
CA ARG A 380 14.76 -7.41 12.31
C ARG A 380 14.87 -7.21 10.80
N GLU A 381 13.75 -6.91 10.14
CA GLU A 381 13.65 -6.96 8.68
C GLU A 381 14.07 -5.65 8.01
N ILE A 382 13.89 -4.50 8.67
CA ILE A 382 14.06 -3.17 8.04
C ILE A 382 15.02 -2.26 8.82
N ALA A 383 14.76 -2.02 10.10
CA ALA A 383 15.46 -0.96 10.83
C ALA A 383 16.89 -1.32 11.25
N ASP A 384 17.16 -2.58 11.63
CA ASP A 384 18.53 -3.02 11.93
C ASP A 384 19.41 -3.10 10.67
N PRO A 385 18.97 -3.64 9.52
CA PRO A 385 19.67 -3.49 8.24
C PRO A 385 20.06 -2.03 7.90
N ALA A 386 19.13 -1.08 8.06
CA ALA A 386 19.42 0.33 7.85
C ALA A 386 20.43 0.90 8.87
N MET A 387 20.30 0.53 10.15
CA MET A 387 21.21 0.98 11.20
C MET A 387 22.64 0.42 11.03
N ARG A 388 22.78 -0.84 10.61
CA ARG A 388 24.08 -1.45 10.30
C ARG A 388 24.79 -0.73 9.15
N LEU A 389 24.05 -0.30 8.14
CA LEU A 389 24.59 0.49 7.02
C LEU A 389 25.05 1.89 7.49
N ALA A 390 24.28 2.54 8.37
CA ALA A 390 24.68 3.80 9.01
C ALA A 390 25.97 3.64 9.83
N PHE A 391 26.10 2.58 10.65
CA PHE A 391 27.33 2.22 11.36
C PHE A 391 28.50 1.98 10.40
N ARG A 392 28.29 1.27 9.28
CA ARG A 392 29.34 1.00 8.28
C ARG A 392 29.89 2.29 7.69
N PHE A 393 29.02 3.20 7.21
CA PHE A 393 29.49 4.45 6.63
C PHE A 393 30.13 5.40 7.65
N ALA A 394 29.65 5.42 8.90
CA ALA A 394 30.33 6.12 10.00
C ALA A 394 31.75 5.59 10.22
N HIS A 395 31.91 4.27 10.31
CA HIS A 395 33.21 3.62 10.48
C HIS A 395 34.15 3.87 9.29
N LEU A 396 33.66 3.73 8.05
CA LEU A 396 34.46 3.98 6.84
C LEU A 396 34.90 5.45 6.70
N CYS A 397 34.10 6.41 7.19
CA CYS A 397 34.50 7.82 7.27
C CYS A 397 35.56 8.10 8.36
N GLY A 398 35.89 7.13 9.21
CA GLY A 398 36.71 7.34 10.42
C GLY A 398 36.00 8.16 11.50
N ASP A 399 34.67 8.26 11.44
CA ASP A 399 33.84 9.16 12.22
C ASP A 399 33.53 8.58 13.62
N GLY A 400 34.55 8.60 14.49
CA GLY A 400 34.48 8.02 15.83
C GLY A 400 33.42 8.67 16.74
N GLU A 401 33.15 9.96 16.56
CA GLU A 401 32.10 10.70 17.28
C GLU A 401 30.72 10.18 16.87
N LEU A 402 30.45 10.08 15.57
CA LEU A 402 29.21 9.48 15.06
C LEU A 402 29.04 8.00 15.46
N VAL A 403 30.12 7.21 15.50
CA VAL A 403 30.05 5.81 15.97
C VAL A 403 29.65 5.76 17.45
N THR A 404 30.18 6.65 18.31
CA THR A 404 29.77 6.77 19.71
C THR A 404 28.31 7.23 19.83
N ASP A 405 27.92 8.28 19.11
CA ASP A 405 26.53 8.77 19.06
C ASP A 405 25.55 7.65 18.67
N LEU A 406 25.88 6.84 17.66
CA LEU A 406 25.06 5.71 17.20
C LEU A 406 24.98 4.58 18.25
N ILE A 407 26.09 4.24 18.93
CA ILE A 407 26.11 3.24 20.01
C ILE A 407 25.17 3.69 21.14
N GLU A 408 25.37 4.88 21.69
CA GLU A 408 24.64 5.37 22.85
C GLU A 408 23.15 5.61 22.51
N THR A 409 22.86 6.06 21.29
CA THR A 409 21.49 6.14 20.76
C THR A 409 20.79 4.78 20.66
N ARG A 410 21.52 3.69 20.38
CA ARG A 410 20.98 2.32 20.34
C ARG A 410 20.88 1.70 21.74
N CYS A 411 21.84 1.96 22.63
CA CYS A 411 21.78 1.53 24.03
C CYS A 411 20.64 2.20 24.82
N ALA A 412 20.31 3.46 24.51
CA ALA A 412 19.13 4.15 25.04
C ALA A 412 17.80 3.70 24.37
N GLY A 413 17.87 2.91 23.30
CA GLY A 413 16.72 2.32 22.62
C GLY A 413 16.31 0.98 23.23
N THR A 414 15.03 0.61 23.09
CA THR A 414 14.57 -0.71 23.54
C THR A 414 14.88 -1.81 22.52
N THR A 415 15.42 -2.91 23.04
CA THR A 415 15.83 -4.15 22.35
C THR A 415 17.18 -4.11 21.64
N LEU A 416 18.16 -4.80 22.23
CA LEU A 416 19.46 -5.15 21.66
C LEU A 416 19.72 -6.65 21.88
N ASP A 417 19.36 -7.52 20.93
CA ASP A 417 19.71 -8.94 20.97
C ASP A 417 21.06 -9.18 20.29
N LEU A 418 22.14 -9.13 21.08
CA LEU A 418 23.51 -9.39 20.63
C LEU A 418 23.74 -10.86 20.21
N SER A 419 22.77 -11.76 20.43
CA SER A 419 22.91 -13.21 20.21
C SER A 419 22.82 -13.64 18.74
N ARG A 420 22.49 -12.72 17.82
CA ARG A 420 22.16 -13.02 16.41
C ARG A 420 22.98 -12.19 15.42
N THR A 421 24.30 -12.25 15.55
CA THR A 421 25.22 -11.87 14.47
C THR A 421 25.28 -12.96 13.40
N GLU A 422 24.13 -13.30 12.80
CA GLU A 422 24.10 -14.01 11.52
C GLU A 422 24.23 -12.99 10.39
N GLN A 423 24.93 -13.37 9.32
CA GLN A 423 25.13 -12.51 8.16
C GLN A 423 23.81 -12.44 7.38
N ALA A 424 22.97 -11.46 7.72
CA ALA A 424 21.74 -11.18 6.99
C ALA A 424 22.05 -10.85 5.52
N ASP A 425 21.16 -11.29 4.63
CA ASP A 425 21.23 -10.96 3.22
C ASP A 425 21.21 -9.43 3.00
N ARG A 426 21.75 -9.01 1.84
CA ARG A 426 21.64 -7.62 1.37
C ARG A 426 20.15 -7.23 1.29
N PRO A 427 19.81 -5.94 1.51
CA PRO A 427 18.43 -5.49 1.33
C PRO A 427 17.93 -5.89 -0.05
N ASP A 428 16.88 -6.71 -0.06
CA ASP A 428 16.33 -7.25 -1.30
C ASP A 428 15.21 -6.31 -1.80
N LEU A 429 15.18 -6.08 -3.11
CA LEU A 429 14.10 -5.32 -3.73
C LEU A 429 12.97 -6.26 -4.20
N PRO A 430 11.72 -5.77 -4.29
CA PRO A 430 11.30 -4.42 -3.93
C PRO A 430 11.28 -4.22 -2.43
N LEU A 431 11.64 -3.00 -1.99
CA LEU A 431 11.00 -2.41 -0.82
C LEU A 431 9.51 -2.29 -1.17
N THR A 432 8.79 -3.38 -0.91
CA THR A 432 7.33 -3.41 -0.88
C THR A 432 6.92 -2.26 0.02
N PRO A 433 5.97 -1.38 -0.35
CA PRO A 433 5.59 -0.24 0.48
C PRO A 433 5.36 -0.71 1.92
N LEU A 434 6.25 -0.29 2.82
CA LEU A 434 6.38 -0.89 4.14
C LEU A 434 5.29 -0.35 5.07
N GLU A 435 4.06 -0.75 4.78
CA GLU A 435 2.92 -0.56 5.67
C GLU A 435 3.14 -1.33 6.98
N PRO A 436 2.75 -0.75 8.12
CA PRO A 436 2.98 -1.37 9.41
C PRO A 436 2.15 -2.66 9.57
N PRO A 437 2.74 -3.84 9.90
CA PRO A 437 1.99 -4.93 10.51
C PRO A 437 1.12 -4.40 11.67
N ALA A 438 -0.17 -4.70 11.61
CA ALA A 438 -1.24 -4.08 12.41
C ALA A 438 -2.20 -5.13 13.01
N GLU A 439 -3.24 -4.68 13.71
CA GLU A 439 -3.84 -5.47 14.80
C GLU A 439 -4.52 -6.80 14.36
N PRO A 440 -4.20 -7.91 15.04
CA PRO A 440 -4.96 -9.15 14.91
C PRO A 440 -6.17 -9.15 15.86
N THR A 441 -7.36 -8.89 15.33
CA THR A 441 -8.65 -9.19 15.97
C THR A 441 -8.96 -10.70 15.99
N ASP A 442 -10.00 -11.11 16.73
CA ASP A 442 -10.24 -12.51 17.12
C ASP A 442 -10.97 -13.38 16.09
N SER A 443 -10.42 -14.58 15.84
CA SER A 443 -11.28 -15.76 15.64
C SER A 443 -10.61 -17.08 16.06
N ALA A 444 -11.11 -17.73 17.11
CA ALA A 444 -10.85 -19.14 17.42
C ALA A 444 -11.99 -19.75 18.26
N GLY A 445 -12.35 -21.01 17.97
CA GLY A 445 -13.51 -21.68 18.58
C GLY A 445 -13.34 -22.13 20.05
N PRO A 446 -14.45 -22.43 20.76
CA PRO A 446 -14.43 -22.58 22.22
C PRO A 446 -14.11 -24.01 22.71
N ALA A 447 -13.00 -24.17 23.42
CA ALA A 447 -12.82 -25.15 24.51
C ALA A 447 -11.51 -24.92 25.27
N PHE A 448 -10.38 -24.92 24.54
CA PHE A 448 -9.02 -24.89 25.11
C PHE A 448 -8.39 -23.49 25.16
N ALA A 449 -9.02 -22.48 24.54
CA ALA A 449 -8.42 -21.16 24.35
C ALA A 449 -8.18 -20.37 25.64
N LEU A 450 -9.01 -20.51 26.69
CA LEU A 450 -9.12 -19.52 27.77
C LEU A 450 -7.79 -19.19 28.49
N GLY A 451 -6.92 -20.18 28.70
CA GLY A 451 -5.61 -19.97 29.33
C GLY A 451 -4.58 -19.27 28.42
N ALA A 452 -4.59 -19.58 27.13
CA ALA A 452 -3.72 -18.94 26.14
C ALA A 452 -4.23 -17.54 25.75
N ALA A 453 -5.55 -17.39 25.61
CA ALA A 453 -6.22 -16.13 25.28
C ALA A 453 -5.97 -15.05 26.33
N LEU A 454 -6.00 -15.37 27.63
CA LEU A 454 -5.68 -14.38 28.67
C LEU A 454 -4.21 -13.91 28.62
N ALA A 455 -3.28 -14.78 28.20
CA ALA A 455 -1.89 -14.38 27.96
C ALA A 455 -1.72 -13.58 26.66
N HIS A 456 -2.43 -13.96 25.59
CA HIS A 456 -2.37 -13.28 24.30
C HIS A 456 -3.09 -11.93 24.29
N VAL A 457 -4.23 -11.77 24.97
CA VAL A 457 -4.90 -10.46 25.14
C VAL A 457 -3.99 -9.49 25.90
N ALA A 458 -3.26 -9.96 26.91
CA ALA A 458 -2.26 -9.16 27.62
C ALA A 458 -1.03 -8.79 26.76
N ALA A 459 -0.77 -9.52 25.66
CA ALA A 459 0.30 -9.20 24.70
C ALA A 459 -0.19 -8.36 23.50
N ALA A 460 -1.44 -8.56 23.07
CA ALA A 460 -2.08 -7.89 21.94
C ALA A 460 -2.54 -6.46 22.30
N ALA A 461 -2.92 -6.21 23.56
CA ALA A 461 -3.08 -4.87 24.12
C ALA A 461 -1.72 -4.16 24.32
N GLY A 462 -0.87 -4.20 23.29
CA GLY A 462 0.54 -3.86 23.35
C GLY A 462 0.76 -2.42 23.79
N LEU A 463 1.58 -2.24 24.83
CA LEU A 463 1.89 -0.92 25.37
C LEU A 463 2.47 -0.01 24.27
N PRO A 464 1.86 1.17 24.00
CA PRO A 464 2.43 2.16 23.12
C PRO A 464 3.77 2.66 23.69
N VAL A 465 4.82 2.58 22.88
CA VAL A 465 6.16 3.07 23.23
C VAL A 465 6.40 4.33 22.42
N GLY A 466 6.47 5.48 23.09
CA GLY A 466 6.80 6.75 22.44
C GLY A 466 8.19 6.73 21.78
N PRO A 467 8.46 7.61 20.80
CA PRO A 467 9.75 7.66 20.15
C PRO A 467 10.88 7.93 21.17
N PRO A 468 12.07 7.35 20.96
CA PRO A 468 13.15 7.40 21.93
C PRO A 468 13.61 8.84 22.21
N PRO A 469 14.11 9.14 23.42
CA PRO A 469 14.55 10.49 23.80
C PRO A 469 15.79 10.91 23.01
N ARG A 470 16.11 12.21 23.10
CA ARG A 470 17.41 12.74 22.70
C ARG A 470 18.42 12.47 23.82
N VAL A 471 19.52 11.81 23.49
CA VAL A 471 20.59 11.43 24.45
C VAL A 471 21.61 12.55 24.52
N VAL A 472 22.03 12.94 25.72
CA VAL A 472 23.14 13.87 25.98
C VAL A 472 24.33 13.09 26.51
N LEU A 473 25.48 13.30 25.89
CA LEU A 473 26.72 12.59 26.19
C LEU A 473 27.54 13.29 27.30
N PRO A 474 28.59 12.64 27.86
CA PRO A 474 29.30 13.14 29.05
C PRO A 474 30.04 14.47 28.87
N ASP A 475 30.41 14.78 27.63
CA ASP A 475 30.96 16.04 27.11
C ASP A 475 29.90 17.12 26.87
N GLY A 476 28.66 16.71 26.60
CA GLY A 476 27.46 17.54 26.75
C GLY A 476 26.73 17.91 25.45
N HIS A 477 27.15 17.42 24.29
CA HIS A 477 26.33 17.51 23.07
C HIS A 477 25.17 16.51 23.11
N ILE A 478 24.24 16.66 22.16
CA ILE A 478 23.14 15.72 21.93
C ILE A 478 23.55 14.77 20.82
N ALA A 479 23.52 13.46 21.10
CA ALA A 479 23.86 12.43 20.14
C ALA A 479 22.95 12.53 18.89
N LEU A 480 23.57 12.45 17.72
CA LEU A 480 22.96 12.55 16.39
C LEU A 480 22.19 13.86 16.12
N ALA A 481 22.42 14.95 16.87
CA ALA A 481 21.60 16.16 16.80
C ALA A 481 21.34 16.66 15.37
N ASP A 482 22.40 16.78 14.56
CA ASP A 482 22.32 17.26 13.17
C ASP A 482 21.65 16.23 12.26
N TYR A 483 21.97 14.93 12.40
CA TYR A 483 21.34 13.86 11.62
C TYR A 483 19.85 13.67 11.95
N ILE A 484 19.45 13.94 13.19
CA ILE A 484 18.05 14.00 13.62
C ILE A 484 17.37 15.20 12.94
N ALA A 485 17.97 16.40 12.99
CA ALA A 485 17.41 17.58 12.33
C ALA A 485 17.26 17.39 10.81
N VAL A 486 18.27 16.80 10.16
CA VAL A 486 18.22 16.41 8.74
C VAL A 486 17.12 15.39 8.48
N ALA A 487 16.96 14.35 9.31
CA ALA A 487 15.89 13.37 9.14
C ALA A 487 14.49 14.00 9.32
N GLU A 488 14.29 14.84 10.34
CA GLU A 488 13.01 15.49 10.59
C GLU A 488 12.63 16.49 9.48
N GLN A 489 13.63 17.20 8.92
CA GLN A 489 13.45 18.07 7.76
C GLN A 489 13.22 17.29 6.45
N LYS A 490 14.05 16.28 6.16
CA LYS A 490 14.08 15.57 4.87
C LYS A 490 12.90 14.60 4.69
N TYR A 491 12.33 14.10 5.78
CA TYR A 491 11.25 13.11 5.75
C TYR A 491 9.94 13.58 6.41
N GLY A 492 9.85 14.85 6.80
CA GLY A 492 8.59 15.48 7.25
C GLY A 492 7.94 14.87 8.50
N ARG A 493 8.71 14.17 9.32
CA ARG A 493 8.23 13.41 10.49
C ARG A 493 9.12 13.64 11.70
N SER A 494 8.58 13.56 12.92
CA SER A 494 9.43 13.47 14.10
C SER A 494 10.05 12.07 14.23
N VAL A 495 11.29 12.02 14.71
CA VAL A 495 12.08 10.77 14.87
C VAL A 495 12.62 10.54 16.28
N ARG A 496 12.51 11.53 17.17
CA ARG A 496 12.87 11.44 18.60
C ARG A 496 11.85 12.22 19.44
N ALA A 497 11.59 11.77 20.66
CA ALA A 497 10.83 12.58 21.60
C ALA A 497 11.57 13.88 21.96
N GLY A 498 10.82 14.92 22.34
CA GLY A 498 11.38 16.16 22.90
C GLY A 498 11.98 16.01 24.30
N GLN A 499 11.86 14.83 24.92
CA GLN A 499 12.53 14.50 26.18
C GLN A 499 14.04 14.36 25.94
N VAL A 500 14.82 14.97 26.83
CA VAL A 500 16.28 14.86 26.86
C VAL A 500 16.69 13.99 28.06
N VAL A 501 17.58 13.03 27.84
CA VAL A 501 18.12 12.10 28.85
C VAL A 501 19.65 12.12 28.75
N ARG A 502 20.37 11.93 29.85
CA ARG A 502 21.84 11.75 29.82
C ARG A 502 22.18 10.27 29.74
N ALA A 503 23.26 9.93 29.03
CA ALA A 503 23.93 8.65 29.16
C ALA A 503 24.49 8.45 30.58
#